data_AF-W2LTZ0-F1
#
_entry.id   AF-W2LTZ0-F1
#
_cell.length_a   1.000
_cell.length_b   1.000
_cell.length_c   1.000
_cell.angle_alpha   90.00
_cell.angle_beta   90.00
_cell.angle_gamma   90.00
#
_symmetry.space_group_name_H-M   'P 1'
#
loop_
_entity.id
_entity.type
_entity.pdbx_description
1 polymer ?
#
loop_
_entity_poly.entity_id
_entity_poly.type
_entity_poly.pdbx_seq_one_letter_code
_entity_poly.pdbx_strand_id
1 'polypeptide(L)'
;MSYRFLGNSGLLVSKLSLGAWMQYKEENTVDAWYEMMKTAFQHGVNFFDTSEMYANGHAEKLQGGAVNKGIIQGVWSREDLVLTTKIFLGSKGIETAGPNDQGLSRRRHQGFAPPHGTGLRRRSLLSPS
;
A
#
# COMPACT_ATOMS: atom_id res chain seq x y z
N MET A 1 4.69 24.14 5.00
CA MET A 1 3.51 23.48 4.40
C MET A 1 2.22 24.04 4.97
N SER A 2 1.14 24.15 4.18
CA SER A 2 -0.23 24.37 4.70
C SER A 2 -1.03 23.07 4.67
N TYR A 3 -1.87 22.86 5.68
CA TYR A 3 -2.71 21.66 5.81
C TYR A 3 -4.18 21.98 5.51
N ARG A 4 -4.96 20.95 5.17
CA ARG A 4 -6.41 21.02 4.95
C ARG A 4 -7.09 19.70 5.33
N PHE A 5 -8.39 19.75 5.61
CA PHE A 5 -9.17 18.53 5.77
C PHE A 5 -9.34 17.79 4.44
N LEU A 6 -9.22 16.46 4.50
CA LEU A 6 -9.52 15.58 3.37
C LEU A 6 -11.04 15.38 3.30
N GLY A 7 -11.72 16.28 2.57
CA GLY A 7 -13.18 16.31 2.52
C GLY A 7 -13.77 16.48 3.92
N ASN A 8 -14.81 15.70 4.22
CA ASN A 8 -15.53 15.75 5.51
C ASN A 8 -15.05 14.68 6.51
N SER A 9 -13.89 14.07 6.28
CA SER A 9 -13.39 12.95 7.10
C SER A 9 -12.84 13.35 8.47
N GLY A 10 -12.55 14.64 8.68
CA GLY A 10 -11.79 15.12 9.84
C GLY A 10 -10.28 14.83 9.76
N LEU A 11 -9.80 14.11 8.73
CA LEU A 11 -8.37 13.83 8.54
C LEU A 11 -7.66 15.05 7.97
N LEU A 12 -6.62 15.52 8.66
CA LEU A 12 -5.84 16.67 8.24
C LEU A 12 -4.61 16.22 7.42
N VAL A 13 -4.53 16.69 6.18
CA VAL A 13 -3.45 16.36 5.25
C VAL A 13 -2.74 17.61 4.73
N SER A 14 -1.45 17.47 4.47
CA SER A 14 -0.66 18.44 3.72
C SER A 14 -1.29 18.66 2.33
N LYS A 15 -1.21 19.89 1.79
CA LYS A 15 -1.82 20.21 0.48
C LYS A 15 -1.17 19.45 -0.68
N LEU A 16 0.09 19.03 -0.51
CA LEU A 16 0.83 18.21 -1.48
C LEU A 16 1.08 16.83 -0.85
N SER A 17 0.93 15.79 -1.66
CA SER A 17 1.35 14.43 -1.30
C SER A 17 2.60 14.02 -2.08
N LEU A 18 3.38 13.10 -1.50
CA LEU A 18 4.43 12.40 -2.21
C LEU A 18 3.91 11.04 -2.69
N GLY A 19 3.74 10.90 -4.00
CA GLY A 19 3.30 9.65 -4.63
C GLY A 19 4.46 8.71 -4.96
N ALA A 20 4.19 7.40 -4.92
CA ALA A 20 5.17 6.33 -5.19
C ALA A 20 5.05 5.67 -6.55
N TRP A 21 4.45 6.36 -7.53
CA TRP A 21 4.44 5.83 -8.88
C TRP A 21 5.84 5.90 -9.50
N MET A 22 6.38 4.74 -9.82
CA MET A 22 7.70 4.57 -10.41
C MET A 22 7.78 3.27 -11.22
N GLN A 23 8.75 3.21 -12.13
CA GLN A 23 9.18 1.97 -12.77
C GLN A 23 10.21 1.25 -11.88
N TYR A 24 10.24 -0.08 -11.93
CA TYR A 24 11.29 -0.83 -11.26
C TYR A 24 12.66 -0.44 -11.83
N LYS A 25 13.58 -0.05 -10.93
CA LYS A 25 14.98 0.28 -11.24
C LYS A 25 15.84 -0.04 -10.01
N GLU A 26 17.10 -0.41 -10.22
CA GLU A 26 18.01 -0.83 -9.14
C GLU A 26 18.34 0.32 -8.18
N GLU A 27 18.31 1.57 -8.65
CA GLU A 27 18.61 2.75 -7.84
C GLU A 27 17.48 3.08 -6.86
N ASN A 28 16.29 2.50 -7.06
CA ASN A 28 15.16 2.65 -6.13
C ASN A 28 15.41 1.78 -4.89
N THR A 29 16.19 2.31 -3.96
CA THR A 29 16.51 1.65 -2.69
C THR A 29 15.65 2.21 -1.55
N VAL A 30 15.58 1.47 -0.44
CA VAL A 30 14.95 1.96 0.80
C VAL A 30 15.61 3.25 1.28
N ASP A 31 16.92 3.40 1.09
CA ASP A 31 17.67 4.58 1.51
C ASP A 31 17.34 5.80 0.64
N ALA A 32 17.27 5.63 -0.68
CA ALA A 32 16.83 6.69 -1.58
C ALA A 32 15.39 7.13 -1.26
N TRP A 33 14.50 6.17 -1.01
CA TRP A 33 13.13 6.45 -0.58
C TRP A 33 13.06 7.16 0.77
N TYR A 34 13.89 6.74 1.72
CA TYR A 34 13.98 7.37 3.03
C TYR A 34 14.44 8.83 2.94
N GLU A 35 15.50 9.13 2.20
CA GLU A 35 15.97 10.52 2.05
C GLU A 35 14.94 11.40 1.34
N MET A 36 14.25 10.86 0.33
CA MET A 36 13.18 11.57 -0.36
C MET A 36 11.98 11.85 0.57
N MET A 37 11.52 10.84 1.32
CA MET A 37 10.43 10.99 2.28
C MET A 37 10.80 11.93 3.43
N LYS A 38 12.05 11.86 3.91
CA LYS A 38 12.58 12.74 4.94
C LYS A 38 12.62 14.18 4.50
N THR A 39 13.10 14.44 3.29
CA THR A 39 13.09 15.78 2.71
C THR A 39 11.66 16.32 2.65
N ALA A 40 10.72 15.53 2.13
CA ALA A 40 9.31 15.92 2.06
C ALA A 40 8.72 16.20 3.46
N PHE A 41 8.98 15.33 4.43
CA PHE A 41 8.52 15.45 5.81
C PHE A 41 9.06 16.70 6.50
N GLN A 42 10.35 17.01 6.34
CA GLN A 42 10.99 18.22 6.88
C GLN A 42 10.39 19.50 6.30
N HIS A 43 9.86 19.45 5.08
CA HIS A 43 9.10 20.56 4.48
C HIS A 43 7.61 20.57 4.85
N GLY A 44 7.18 19.65 5.71
CA GLY A 44 5.84 19.54 6.29
C GLY A 44 4.87 18.65 5.52
N VAL A 45 5.34 17.78 4.62
CA VAL A 45 4.49 16.75 4.00
C VAL A 45 4.21 15.64 4.99
N ASN A 46 2.94 15.39 5.28
CA ASN A 46 2.50 14.22 6.03
C ASN A 46 1.77 13.18 5.17
N PHE A 47 1.50 13.47 3.89
CA PHE A 47 0.63 12.66 3.05
C PHE A 47 1.44 11.91 1.98
N PHE A 48 1.45 10.59 2.07
CA PHE A 48 2.24 9.71 1.21
C PHE A 48 1.34 8.65 0.57
N ASP A 49 1.52 8.42 -0.73
CA ASP A 49 0.60 7.62 -1.53
C ASP A 49 1.33 6.52 -2.31
N THR A 50 0.72 5.33 -2.42
CA THR A 50 1.24 4.18 -3.16
C THR A 50 0.12 3.32 -3.76
N SER A 51 0.47 2.18 -4.37
CA SER A 51 -0.47 1.19 -4.89
C SER A 51 0.20 -0.17 -4.93
N GLU A 52 -0.58 -1.22 -4.72
CA GLU A 52 -0.15 -2.61 -4.92
C GLU A 52 0.42 -2.89 -6.32
N MET A 53 0.01 -2.12 -7.34
CA MET A 53 0.48 -2.31 -8.72
C MET A 53 1.79 -1.57 -8.99
N TYR A 54 2.13 -0.53 -8.22
CA TYR A 54 3.30 0.30 -8.54
C TYR A 54 4.57 -0.54 -8.45
N ALA A 55 5.20 -0.72 -9.62
CA ALA A 55 6.28 -1.67 -9.86
C ALA A 55 6.00 -3.06 -9.28
N ASN A 56 4.79 -3.60 -9.52
CA ASN A 56 4.38 -4.93 -9.07
C ASN A 56 4.53 -5.12 -7.56
N GLY A 57 4.14 -4.11 -6.78
CA GLY A 57 4.20 -4.09 -5.31
C GLY A 57 5.58 -3.73 -4.75
N HIS A 58 6.58 -3.48 -5.59
CA HIS A 58 7.91 -3.08 -5.13
C HIS A 58 7.90 -1.69 -4.47
N ALA A 59 7.08 -0.76 -4.97
CA ALA A 59 6.96 0.58 -4.39
C ALA A 59 6.48 0.53 -2.92
N GLU A 60 5.51 -0.33 -2.58
CA GLU A 60 5.05 -0.51 -1.20
C GLU A 60 6.15 -1.05 -0.28
N LYS A 61 7.00 -1.97 -0.79
CA LYS A 61 8.13 -2.50 -0.03
C LYS A 61 9.17 -1.41 0.27
N LEU A 62 9.51 -0.60 -0.73
CA LEU A 62 10.49 0.48 -0.57
C LEU A 62 9.97 1.57 0.36
N GLN A 63 8.74 2.04 0.13
CA GLN A 63 8.10 3.06 0.97
C GLN A 63 7.91 2.56 2.41
N GLY A 64 7.47 1.31 2.60
CA GLY A 64 7.33 0.70 3.93
C GLY A 64 8.67 0.57 4.66
N GLY A 65 9.75 0.19 3.95
CA GLY A 65 11.10 0.17 4.49
C GLY A 65 11.57 1.56 4.93
N ALA A 66 11.31 2.58 4.11
CA ALA A 66 11.65 3.97 4.42
C ALA A 66 10.87 4.51 5.63
N VAL A 67 9.57 4.22 5.73
CA VAL A 67 8.75 4.55 6.90
C VAL A 67 9.33 3.94 8.16
N ASN A 68 9.63 2.63 8.15
CA ASN A 68 10.19 1.93 9.30
C ASN A 68 11.56 2.51 9.70
N LYS A 69 12.42 2.79 8.71
CA LYS A 69 13.72 3.43 8.96
C LYS A 69 13.56 4.78 9.64
N GLY A 70 12.63 5.63 9.20
CA GLY A 70 12.40 6.93 9.82
C GLY A 70 11.80 6.88 11.23
N ILE A 71 10.99 5.86 11.53
CA ILE A 71 10.51 5.58 12.89
C ILE A 71 11.69 5.18 13.79
N ILE A 72 12.54 4.25 13.34
CA ILE A 72 13.72 3.80 14.09
C ILE A 72 14.70 4.95 14.34
N GLN A 73 14.88 5.84 13.35
CA GLN A 73 15.76 7.00 13.46
C GLN A 73 15.12 8.20 14.19
N GLY A 74 13.85 8.10 14.61
CA GLY A 74 13.15 9.15 15.34
C GLY A 74 12.85 10.42 14.51
N VAL A 75 12.78 10.30 13.18
CA VAL A 75 12.43 11.44 12.32
C VAL A 75 10.93 11.75 12.38
N TRP A 76 10.11 10.70 12.48
CA TRP A 76 8.66 10.76 12.62
C TRP A 76 8.15 9.58 13.45
N SER A 77 6.97 9.73 14.02
CA SER A 77 6.14 8.65 14.54
C SER A 77 5.21 8.10 13.46
N ARG A 78 4.50 6.99 13.73
CA ARG A 78 3.51 6.47 12.76
C ARG A 78 2.36 7.45 12.61
N GLU A 79 1.97 8.11 13.68
CA GLU A 79 0.85 9.02 13.82
C GLU A 79 1.06 10.31 13.03
N ASP A 80 2.32 10.69 12.81
CA ASP A 80 2.69 11.84 11.99
C ASP A 80 2.38 11.64 10.50
N LEU A 81 2.17 10.39 10.05
CA LEU A 81 2.06 10.04 8.64
C LEU A 81 0.64 9.62 8.25
N VAL A 82 0.15 10.17 7.14
CA VAL A 82 -1.01 9.70 6.41
C VAL A 82 -0.52 8.90 5.22
N LEU A 83 -0.69 7.57 5.29
CA LEU A 83 -0.31 6.64 4.22
C LEU A 83 -1.56 6.15 3.49
N THR A 84 -1.60 6.27 2.16
CA THR A 84 -2.67 5.72 1.33
C THR A 84 -2.13 4.71 0.34
N THR A 85 -2.89 3.64 0.11
CA THR A 85 -2.65 2.70 -0.99
C THR A 85 -3.88 2.53 -1.86
N LYS A 86 -3.68 2.24 -3.14
CA LYS A 86 -4.72 1.99 -4.14
C LYS A 86 -4.73 0.52 -4.52
N ILE A 87 -5.92 -0.06 -4.50
CA ILE A 87 -6.16 -1.48 -4.70
C ILE A 87 -7.11 -1.64 -5.90
N PHE A 88 -6.68 -2.36 -6.94
CA PHE A 88 -7.51 -2.80 -8.06
C PHE A 88 -6.77 -3.81 -8.94
N LEU A 89 -5.58 -3.46 -9.44
CA LEU A 89 -4.89 -4.20 -10.50
C LEU A 89 -3.95 -5.31 -9.98
N GLY A 90 -3.80 -5.44 -8.66
CA GLY A 90 -2.92 -6.44 -8.06
C GLY A 90 -1.43 -6.18 -8.34
N SER A 91 -0.58 -6.94 -7.65
CA SER A 91 0.88 -6.86 -7.78
C SER A 91 1.47 -7.80 -8.84
N LYS A 92 0.67 -8.72 -9.41
CA LYS A 92 1.13 -9.63 -10.49
C LYS A 92 1.19 -8.94 -11.87
N GLY A 93 0.76 -7.70 -11.98
CA GLY A 93 0.72 -6.98 -13.25
C GLY A 93 -0.42 -7.45 -14.16
N ILE A 94 -0.72 -6.65 -15.18
CA ILE A 94 -1.90 -6.85 -16.05
C ILE A 94 -1.76 -8.11 -16.91
N GLU A 95 -0.56 -8.42 -17.38
CA GLU A 95 -0.32 -9.51 -18.33
C GLU A 95 -0.27 -10.89 -17.67
N THR A 96 0.15 -10.97 -16.41
CA THR A 96 0.34 -12.27 -15.71
C THR A 96 -0.73 -12.55 -14.64
N ALA A 97 -1.65 -11.61 -14.43
CA ALA A 97 -2.73 -11.76 -13.47
C ALA A 97 -3.71 -12.87 -13.89
N GLY A 98 -3.99 -13.78 -12.97
CA GLY A 98 -5.07 -14.75 -13.11
C GLY A 98 -6.46 -14.12 -12.84
N PRO A 99 -7.54 -14.87 -13.09
CA PRO A 99 -8.93 -14.37 -13.02
C PRO A 99 -9.36 -13.74 -11.68
N ASN A 100 -8.59 -13.93 -10.62
CA ASN A 100 -8.89 -13.48 -9.26
C ASN A 100 -7.80 -12.63 -8.63
N ASP A 101 -6.80 -12.24 -9.41
CA ASP A 101 -5.68 -11.41 -8.94
C ASP A 101 -6.02 -9.90 -9.01
N GLN A 102 -7.05 -9.52 -9.77
CA GLN A 102 -7.51 -8.14 -9.97
C GLN A 102 -8.97 -7.89 -9.53
N GLY A 103 -9.36 -6.62 -9.51
CA GLY A 103 -10.68 -6.12 -9.16
C GLY A 103 -10.88 -5.96 -7.65
N LEU A 104 -12.16 -5.85 -7.25
CA LEU A 104 -12.56 -5.66 -5.85
C LEU A 104 -13.47 -6.80 -5.35
N SER A 105 -13.31 -7.99 -5.93
CA SER A 105 -14.15 -9.14 -5.58
C SER A 105 -13.86 -9.64 -4.16
N ARG A 106 -14.88 -10.19 -3.48
CA ARG A 106 -14.74 -10.76 -2.13
C ARG A 106 -13.66 -11.85 -2.06
N ARG A 107 -13.56 -12.69 -3.09
CA ARG A 107 -12.54 -13.77 -3.16
C ARG A 107 -11.12 -13.21 -3.13
N ARG A 108 -10.90 -12.02 -3.67
CA ARG A 108 -9.59 -11.34 -3.67
C ARG A 108 -9.26 -10.74 -2.31
N HIS A 109 -10.21 -10.05 -1.67
CA HIS A 109 -9.98 -9.39 -0.39
C HIS A 109 -9.83 -10.34 0.80
N GLN A 110 -10.38 -11.57 0.73
CA GLN A 110 -10.32 -12.52 1.84
C GLN A 110 -9.01 -13.32 1.93
N GLY A 111 -8.08 -13.14 0.98
CA GLY A 111 -6.83 -13.87 0.94
C GLY A 111 -7.02 -15.37 0.71
N PHE A 112 -6.00 -16.01 0.16
CA PHE A 112 -5.92 -17.46 0.17
C PHE A 112 -5.73 -17.88 1.64
N ALA A 113 -6.76 -18.45 2.26
CA ALA A 113 -6.58 -19.11 3.55
C ALA A 113 -5.43 -20.13 3.40
N PRO A 114 -4.48 -20.20 4.36
CA PRO A 114 -3.41 -21.18 4.28
C PRO A 114 -3.99 -22.59 4.12
N PRO A 115 -3.33 -23.50 3.37
CA PRO A 115 -3.83 -24.85 3.12
C PRO A 115 -4.02 -25.69 4.39
N HIS A 116 -3.56 -25.21 5.55
CA HIS A 116 -3.75 -25.82 6.85
C HIS A 116 -4.37 -24.82 7.83
N GLY A 117 -5.69 -24.86 7.94
CA GLY A 117 -6.45 -24.05 8.89
C GLY A 117 -7.93 -24.16 8.63
N THR A 118 -8.57 -25.03 9.41
CA THR A 118 -10.02 -25.28 9.61
C THR A 118 -10.99 -24.15 9.21
N GLY A 119 -11.16 -23.92 7.92
CA GLY A 119 -12.29 -23.16 7.38
C GLY A 119 -13.49 -24.09 7.27
N LEU A 120 -14.53 -23.86 8.09
CA LEU A 120 -15.85 -24.49 7.93
C LEU A 120 -16.36 -24.25 6.50
N ARG A 121 -16.13 -25.22 5.61
CA ARG A 121 -16.85 -25.30 4.34
C ARG A 121 -18.27 -25.75 4.68
N ARG A 122 -19.26 -24.87 4.53
CA ARG A 122 -20.64 -25.31 4.34
C ARG A 122 -20.66 -26.16 3.07
N ARG A 123 -20.71 -27.49 3.22
CA ARG A 123 -21.06 -28.40 2.13
C ARG A 123 -22.49 -28.07 1.74
N SER A 124 -22.68 -27.47 0.56
CA SER A 124 -23.95 -27.60 -0.14
C SER A 124 -24.08 -29.06 -0.55
N LEU A 125 -24.98 -29.78 0.10
CA LEU A 125 -25.46 -31.08 -0.33
C LEU A 125 -26.14 -30.89 -1.69
N LEU A 126 -25.46 -31.27 -2.76
CA LEU A 126 -26.11 -31.67 -4.01
C LEU A 126 -26.00 -33.19 -4.05
N SER A 127 -27.12 -33.86 -3.77
CA SER A 127 -27.31 -35.29 -4.02
C SER A 127 -27.49 -35.51 -5.53
N PRO A 128 -26.80 -36.47 -6.16
CA PRO A 128 -27.11 -36.87 -7.52
C PRO A 128 -28.33 -37.80 -7.54
N SER A 129 -29.22 -37.56 -8.50
CA SER A 129 -30.15 -38.55 -9.07
C SER A 129 -29.46 -39.35 -10.16
#